data_AF-A0A024Q897-F1
#
_entry.id   AF-A0A024Q897-F1
#
_cell.length_a   1.000
_cell.length_b   1.000
_cell.length_c   1.000
_cell.angle_alpha   90.00
_cell.angle_beta   90.00
_cell.angle_gamma   90.00
#
_symmetry.space_group_name_H-M   'P 1'
#
loop_
_entity.id
_entity.type
_entity.pdbx_description
1 polymer ?
#
loop_
_entity_poly.entity_id
_entity_poly.type
_entity_poly.pdbx_seq_one_letter_code
_entity_poly.pdbx_strand_id
1 'polypeptide(L)'
;MPVLWKSLKLGISFVFIYVLIVFSAPFIIRLMGTTSVSSSPTMFQFSLYSINIRGNTFESEATIMGLFISLILGTVIYYIFHSLNKG
;
A
#
# COMPACT_ATOMS: atom_id res chain seq x y z
N MET A 1 11.09 -7.41 -24.32
CA MET A 1 9.63 -7.36 -24.01
C MET A 1 9.17 -8.19 -22.78
N PRO A 2 9.71 -9.37 -22.41
CA PRO A 2 9.14 -10.14 -21.29
C PRO A 2 9.39 -9.52 -19.90
N VAL A 3 10.48 -8.77 -19.73
CA VAL A 3 10.89 -8.18 -18.44
C VAL A 3 9.95 -7.06 -18.00
N LEU A 4 9.62 -6.12 -18.91
CA LEU A 4 8.68 -5.02 -18.64
C LEU A 4 7.29 -5.51 -18.25
N TRP A 5 6.79 -6.55 -18.92
CA TRP A 5 5.48 -7.12 -18.60
C TRP A 5 5.48 -7.85 -17.25
N LYS A 6 6.58 -8.54 -16.93
CA LYS A 6 6.76 -9.19 -15.62
C LYS A 6 6.89 -8.16 -14.49
N SER A 7 7.62 -7.07 -14.69
CA SER A 7 7.76 -6.01 -13.70
C SER A 7 6.44 -5.30 -13.44
N LEU A 8 5.67 -5.01 -14.51
CA LEU A 8 4.35 -4.39 -14.39
C LEU A 8 3.36 -5.29 -13.62
N LYS A 9 3.35 -6.60 -13.89
CA LYS A 9 2.52 -7.56 -13.12
C LYS A 9 2.87 -7.55 -11.64
N LEU A 10 4.15 -7.49 -11.29
CA LEU A 10 4.56 -7.39 -9.88
C LEU A 10 4.10 -6.06 -9.26
N GLY A 11 4.28 -4.96 -9.99
CA GLY A 11 3.76 -3.65 -9.61
C GLY A 11 2.26 -3.67 -9.30
N ILE A 12 1.45 -4.22 -10.20
CA ILE A 12 -0.01 -4.35 -10.01
C ILE A 12 -0.33 -5.23 -8.79
N SER A 13 0.40 -6.31 -8.57
CA SER A 13 0.24 -7.14 -7.37
C SER A 13 0.46 -6.32 -6.08
N PHE A 14 1.48 -5.47 -6.06
CA PHE A 14 1.74 -4.56 -4.93
C PHE A 14 0.63 -3.54 -4.72
N VAL A 15 -0.02 -3.06 -5.78
CA VAL A 15 -1.21 -2.21 -5.66
C VAL A 15 -2.34 -2.94 -4.94
N PHE A 16 -2.62 -4.19 -5.30
CA PHE A 16 -3.64 -5.00 -4.61
C PHE A 16 -3.26 -5.26 -3.15
N ILE A 17 -1.99 -5.53 -2.85
CA ILE A 17 -1.50 -5.69 -1.48
C ILE A 17 -1.72 -4.40 -0.68
N TYR A 18 -1.37 -3.24 -1.25
CA TYR A 18 -1.60 -1.94 -0.61
C TYR A 18 -3.08 -1.72 -0.29
N VAL A 19 -3.98 -1.94 -1.25
CA VAL A 19 -5.43 -1.81 -1.02
C VAL A 19 -5.89 -2.77 0.08
N LEU A 20 -5.45 -4.03 0.02
CA LEU A 20 -5.80 -5.02 1.03
C LEU A 20 -5.34 -4.60 2.43
N ILE A 21 -4.13 -4.07 2.57
CA ILE A 21 -3.60 -3.57 3.85
C ILE A 21 -4.43 -2.38 4.34
N VAL A 22 -4.67 -1.37 3.52
CA VAL A 22 -5.41 -0.16 3.92
C VAL A 22 -6.83 -0.51 4.37
N PHE A 23 -7.49 -1.45 3.69
CA PHE A 23 -8.83 -1.90 4.07
C PHE A 23 -8.85 -2.83 5.28
N SER A 24 -7.85 -3.72 5.45
CA SER A 24 -7.81 -4.68 6.57
C SER A 24 -7.23 -4.09 7.86
N ALA A 25 -6.34 -3.11 7.77
CA ALA A 25 -5.71 -2.45 8.91
C ALA A 25 -6.69 -1.97 9.99
N PRO A 26 -7.78 -1.23 9.68
CA PRO A 26 -8.73 -0.80 10.71
C PRO A 26 -9.38 -1.97 11.46
N PHE A 27 -9.64 -3.11 10.78
CA PHE A 27 -10.17 -4.30 11.43
C PHE A 27 -9.15 -4.92 12.40
N ILE A 28 -7.90 -5.05 11.97
CA ILE A 28 -6.81 -5.59 12.80
C ILE A 28 -6.60 -4.70 14.02
N ILE A 29 -6.52 -3.38 13.84
CA ILE A 29 -6.35 -2.40 14.92
C ILE A 29 -7.49 -2.48 15.93
N ARG A 30 -8.73 -2.64 15.46
CA ARG A 30 -9.89 -2.79 16.34
C ARG A 30 -9.86 -4.11 17.11
N LEU A 31 -9.45 -5.21 16.49
CA LEU A 31 -9.28 -6.50 17.16
C LEU A 31 -8.22 -6.44 18.28
N MET A 32 -7.25 -5.53 18.17
CA MET A 32 -6.28 -5.25 19.23
C MET A 32 -6.85 -4.40 20.39
N GLY A 33 -8.14 -4.04 20.34
CA GLY A 33 -8.82 -3.27 21.38
C GLY A 33 -8.59 -1.75 21.28
N THR A 34 -7.97 -1.26 20.20
CA THR A 34 -7.75 0.17 20.02
C THR A 34 -9.01 0.82 19.44
N THR A 35 -9.53 1.83 20.13
CA THR A 35 -10.81 2.49 19.81
C THR A 35 -10.65 3.89 19.21
N SER A 36 -9.43 4.43 19.20
CA SER A 36 -9.11 5.75 18.64
C SER A 36 -7.76 5.72 17.90
N VAL A 37 -7.80 5.86 16.58
CA VAL A 37 -6.60 6.02 15.74
C VAL A 37 -6.91 7.02 14.64
N SER A 38 -5.97 7.93 14.37
CA SER A 38 -6.02 8.81 13.21
C SER A 38 -4.65 8.80 12.55
N SER A 39 -4.58 8.27 11.33
CA SER A 39 -3.34 8.13 10.58
C SER A 39 -3.56 8.54 9.13
N SER A 40 -2.81 9.55 8.69
CA SER A 40 -2.81 10.00 7.29
C SER A 40 -1.39 10.42 6.92
N PRO A 41 -0.46 9.46 6.75
CA PRO A 41 0.91 9.79 6.41
C PRO A 41 0.94 10.46 5.03
N THR A 42 1.75 11.51 4.92
CA THR A 42 1.85 12.31 3.70
C THR A 42 3.23 12.17 3.08
N MET A 43 3.28 12.22 1.75
CA MET A 43 4.49 12.32 0.96
C MET A 43 4.27 13.39 -0.11
N PHE A 44 5.18 14.37 -0.19
CA PHE A 44 5.03 15.53 -1.08
C PHE A 44 3.70 16.27 -0.92
N GLN A 45 3.20 16.42 0.32
CA GLN A 45 1.88 17.01 0.64
C GLN A 45 0.66 16.19 0.21
N PHE A 46 0.85 15.00 -0.38
CA PHE A 46 -0.24 14.08 -0.72
C PHE A 46 -0.33 12.95 0.30
N SER A 47 -1.54 12.63 0.75
CA SER A 47 -1.77 11.50 1.67
C SER A 47 -1.53 10.17 0.95
N LEU A 48 -0.86 9.23 1.61
CA LEU A 48 -0.59 7.88 1.13
C LEU A 48 -1.73 6.90 1.42
N TYR A 49 -2.46 7.14 2.50
CA TYR A 49 -3.68 6.45 2.91
C TYR A 49 -4.29 7.26 4.04
N SER A 50 -5.57 7.09 4.31
CA SER A 50 -6.23 7.65 5.50
C SER A 50 -6.88 6.53 6.28
N ILE A 51 -6.63 6.46 7.59
CA ILE A 51 -7.31 5.57 8.52
C ILE A 51 -7.76 6.39 9.72
N ASN A 52 -9.04 6.37 10.00
CA ASN A 52 -9.65 7.04 11.14
C ASN A 52 -10.59 6.07 11.86
N ILE A 53 -10.30 5.77 13.12
CA ILE A 53 -11.11 4.90 13.98
C ILE A 53 -11.61 5.77 15.13
N ARG A 54 -12.92 5.82 15.31
CA ARG A 54 -13.59 6.56 16.38
C ARG A 54 -14.68 5.69 17.00
N GLY A 55 -14.37 5.15 18.18
CA GLY A 55 -15.27 4.28 18.92
C GLY A 55 -15.64 3.05 18.11
N ASN A 56 -16.90 2.97 17.68
CA ASN A 56 -17.42 1.84 16.91
C ASN A 56 -17.40 2.04 15.38
N THR A 57 -16.93 3.20 14.92
CA THR A 57 -16.85 3.56 13.50
C THR A 57 -15.42 3.57 13.02
N PHE A 58 -15.19 3.13 11.79
CA PHE A 58 -13.91 3.24 11.12
C PHE A 58 -14.11 3.76 9.70
N GLU A 59 -13.21 4.62 9.26
CA GLU A 59 -13.08 5.12 7.91
C GLU A 59 -11.68 4.77 7.41
N SER A 60 -11.60 4.27 6.19
CA SER A 60 -10.33 3.96 5.54
C SER A 60 -10.41 4.38 4.07
N GLU A 61 -9.37 5.07 3.62
CA GLU A 61 -9.26 5.59 2.26
C GLU A 61 -7.91 5.19 1.65
N ALA A 62 -7.98 4.45 0.54
CA ALA A 62 -6.84 4.20 -0.32
C ALA A 62 -6.71 5.35 -1.33
N THR A 63 -5.63 6.12 -1.25
CA THR A 63 -5.45 7.31 -2.08
C THR A 63 -4.79 6.96 -3.41
N ILE A 64 -5.02 7.83 -4.41
CA ILE A 64 -4.37 7.72 -5.73
C ILE A 64 -2.84 7.73 -5.60
N MET A 65 -2.30 8.56 -4.70
CA MET A 65 -0.86 8.63 -4.47
C MET A 65 -0.31 7.31 -3.93
N GLY A 66 -1.02 6.67 -2.98
CA GLY A 66 -0.66 5.35 -2.47
C GLY A 66 -0.68 4.27 -3.54
N LEU A 67 -1.66 4.30 -4.45
CA LEU A 67 -1.71 3.38 -5.60
C LEU A 67 -0.48 3.56 -6.52
N PHE A 68 -0.14 4.80 -6.88
CA PHE A 68 1.01 5.08 -7.74
C PHE A 68 2.33 4.65 -7.10
N ILE A 69 2.54 4.98 -5.82
CA ILE A 69 3.76 4.57 -5.11
C ILE A 69 3.86 3.05 -5.01
N SER A 70 2.76 2.36 -4.75
CA SER A 70 2.74 0.89 -4.67
C SER A 70 3.12 0.23 -6.00
N LEU A 71 2.62 0.79 -7.12
CA LEU A 71 2.97 0.35 -8.47
C LEU A 71 4.46 0.53 -8.76
N ILE A 72 5.01 1.71 -8.41
CA ILE A 72 6.43 2.03 -8.58
C ILE A 72 7.28 1.10 -7.72
N LEU A 73 6.94 0.94 -6.44
CA LEU A 73 7.66 0.07 -5.52
C LEU A 73 7.71 -1.38 -6.02
N GLY A 74 6.57 -1.97 -6.40
CA GLY A 74 6.56 -3.33 -6.93
C GLY A 74 7.38 -3.47 -8.22
N THR A 75 7.40 -2.45 -9.06
CA THR A 75 8.22 -2.43 -10.28
C THR A 75 9.72 -2.32 -9.96
N VAL A 76 10.12 -1.44 -9.04
CA VAL A 76 11.50 -1.25 -8.59
C VAL A 76 12.02 -2.53 -7.91
N ILE A 77 11.22 -3.11 -7.02
CA ILE A 77 11.54 -4.38 -6.34
C ILE A 77 11.82 -5.48 -7.36
N TYR A 78 11.01 -5.60 -8.41
CA TYR A 78 11.27 -6.57 -9.49
C TYR A 78 12.66 -6.39 -10.11
N TYR A 79 13.05 -5.14 -10.43
CA TYR A 79 14.35 -4.86 -11.03
C TYR A 79 15.51 -5.14 -10.10
N ILE A 80 15.36 -4.84 -8.80
CA ILE A 80 16.39 -5.16 -7.79
C ILE A 80 16.61 -6.68 -7.74
N PHE A 81 15.56 -7.48 -7.58
CA PHE A 81 15.68 -8.94 -7.55
C PHE A 81 16.22 -9.52 -8.87
N HIS A 82 15.77 -8.99 -10.00
CA HIS A 82 16.26 -9.41 -11.31
C HIS A 82 17.74 -9.07 -11.52
N SER A 83 18.22 -7.95 -10.97
CA SER A 83 19.63 -7.58 -11.00
C SER A 83 20.47 -8.45 -10.09
N LEU A 84 20.00 -8.74 -8.88
CA LEU A 84 20.69 -9.61 -7.91
C LEU A 84 20.82 -11.04 -8.41
N ASN A 85 19.80 -11.57 -9.10
CA ASN A 85 19.81 -12.93 -9.62
C ASN A 85 20.63 -13.11 -10.92
N LYS A 86 21.22 -12.02 -11.44
CA LYS A 86 22.07 -12.02 -12.65
C LYS A 86 23.55 -11.77 -12.35
N GLY A 87 23.89 -11.36 -11.14
CA GLY A 87 25.26 -11.28 -10.65
C GLY A 87 25.68 -12.60 -10.01
#